data_AF-A0A412PGG9-F1
#
_entry.id   AF-A0A412PGG9-F1
#
_cell.length_a   1.000
_cell.length_b   1.000
_cell.length_c   1.000
_cell.angle_alpha   90.00
_cell.angle_beta   90.00
_cell.angle_gamma   90.00
#
_symmetry.space_group_name_H-M   'P 1'
#
loop_
_entity.id
_entity.type
_entity.pdbx_description
1 polymer ?
#
loop_
_entity_poly.entity_id
_entity_poly.type
_entity_poly.pdbx_seq_one_letter_code
_entity_poly.pdbx_strand_id
1 'polypeptide(L)'
;MITPITQAAIAVLNDIYAGGDTARTDACRLTEQGLDVLLSKLLRAGLIKLSDRGESRNIRSYSPARESSDVSLLDILEATGEHLNCNHPTTEEFHMRYGKAAQKLGIVNYITREYLKEIKLFEL
;
A
#
# COMPACT_ATOMS: atom_id res chain seq x y z
N MET A 1 -0.34 5.89 -12.36
CA MET A 1 1.10 6.16 -12.17
C MET A 1 1.37 6.06 -10.68
N ILE A 2 2.37 5.28 -10.25
CA ILE A 2 2.69 5.10 -8.82
C ILE A 2 3.10 6.47 -8.25
N THR A 3 2.42 6.91 -7.20
CA THR A 3 2.67 8.23 -6.61
C THR A 3 3.88 8.21 -5.68
N PRO A 4 4.51 9.36 -5.38
CA PRO A 4 5.69 9.41 -4.52
C PRO A 4 5.49 8.77 -3.15
N ILE A 5 4.30 8.91 -2.55
CA ILE A 5 4.00 8.29 -1.25
C ILE A 5 3.85 6.76 -1.36
N THR A 6 3.36 6.24 -2.50
CA THR A 6 3.34 4.79 -2.74
C THR A 6 4.77 4.25 -2.95
N GLN A 7 5.62 4.98 -3.67
CA GLN A 7 7.05 4.62 -3.79
C GLN A 7 7.73 4.60 -2.41
N ALA A 8 7.40 5.56 -1.55
CA ALA A 8 7.91 5.59 -0.19
C ALA A 8 7.39 4.46 0.69
N ALA A 9 6.12 4.07 0.53
CA ALA A 9 5.57 2.90 1.19
C ALA A 9 6.32 1.62 0.79
N ILE A 10 6.58 1.45 -0.51
CA ILE A 10 7.34 0.29 -1.03
C ILE A 10 8.76 0.26 -0.45
N ALA A 11 9.47 1.39 -0.44
CA ALA A 11 10.82 1.49 0.12
C ALA A 11 10.84 1.14 1.62
N VAL A 12 9.94 1.74 2.41
CA VAL A 12 9.82 1.50 3.86
C VAL A 12 9.48 0.04 4.15
N LEU A 13 8.53 -0.54 3.42
CA LEU A 13 8.17 -1.96 3.60
C LEU A 13 9.34 -2.88 3.25
N ASN A 14 10.06 -2.61 2.16
CA ASN A 14 11.25 -3.39 1.82
C ASN A 14 12.31 -3.35 2.92
N ASP A 15 12.55 -2.18 3.52
CA ASP A 15 13.51 -2.06 4.62
C ASP A 15 13.05 -2.82 5.87
N ILE A 16 11.77 -2.75 6.23
CA ILE A 16 11.21 -3.50 7.37
C ILE A 16 11.29 -5.01 7.13
N TYR A 17 10.93 -5.48 5.94
CA TYR A 17 10.90 -6.90 5.59
C TYR A 17 12.31 -7.49 5.39
N ALA A 18 13.30 -6.67 5.03
CA ALA A 18 14.71 -7.05 4.97
C ALA A 18 15.41 -7.02 6.35
N GLY A 19 14.73 -6.61 7.43
CA GLY A 19 15.30 -6.55 8.77
C GLY A 19 16.01 -5.23 9.12
N GLY A 20 15.75 -4.15 8.39
CA GLY A 20 16.22 -2.80 8.70
C GLY A 20 17.67 -2.50 8.29
N ASP A 21 18.23 -3.31 7.39
CA ASP A 21 19.65 -3.26 6.98
C ASP A 21 19.87 -2.68 5.56
N THR A 22 18.79 -2.34 4.85
CA THR A 22 18.87 -1.73 3.51
C THR A 22 18.67 -0.22 3.58
N ALA A 23 19.61 0.54 3.02
CA ALA A 23 19.58 2.01 2.96
C ALA A 23 18.58 2.56 1.92
N ARG A 24 17.44 1.88 1.67
CA ARG A 24 16.49 2.31 0.63
C ARG A 24 15.60 3.46 1.10
N THR A 25 15.43 3.65 2.40
CA THR A 25 14.60 4.74 2.94
C THR A 25 15.17 6.14 2.62
N ASP A 26 16.49 6.25 2.48
CA ASP A 26 17.17 7.52 2.13
C ASP A 26 16.72 8.06 0.76
N ALA A 27 16.19 7.20 -0.11
CA ALA A 27 15.73 7.58 -1.44
C ALA A 27 14.41 8.38 -1.42
N CYS A 28 13.59 8.27 -0.36
CA CYS A 28 12.21 8.76 -0.42
C CYS A 28 11.95 10.17 0.10
N ARG A 29 12.98 10.91 0.55
CA ARG A 29 12.87 12.32 0.99
C ARG A 29 11.61 12.61 1.84
N LEU A 30 11.21 11.67 2.70
CA LEU A 30 10.08 11.87 3.59
C LEU A 30 10.51 12.78 4.73
N THR A 31 9.66 13.73 5.09
CA THR A 31 9.79 14.45 6.36
C THR A 31 9.50 13.48 7.51
N GLU A 32 10.01 13.74 8.72
CA GLU A 32 9.73 12.91 9.90
C GLU A 32 8.21 12.74 10.13
N GLN A 33 7.45 13.81 9.94
CA GLN A 33 5.98 13.78 10.03
C GLN A 33 5.34 12.93 8.92
N GLY A 34 5.87 13.00 7.70
CA GLY A 34 5.40 12.18 6.58
C GLY A 34 5.64 10.69 6.82
N LEU A 35 6.78 10.34 7.42
CA LEU A 35 7.10 8.96 7.81
C LEU A 35 6.17 8.44 8.90
N ASP A 36 5.89 9.23 9.95
CA ASP A 36 4.98 8.86 11.04
C ASP A 36 3.55 8.58 10.54
N VAL A 37 3.04 9.44 9.63
CA VAL A 37 1.74 9.24 8.98
C VAL A 37 1.74 7.98 8.12
N LEU A 38 2.81 7.73 7.37
CA LEU A 38 2.93 6.55 6.53
C LEU A 38 2.98 5.26 7.37
N LEU A 39 3.81 5.20 8.40
CA LEU A 39 3.90 4.06 9.32
C LEU A 39 2.55 3.79 10.00
N SER A 40 1.85 4.84 10.43
CA SER A 40 0.51 4.73 11.01
C SER A 40 -0.50 4.11 10.02
N LYS A 41 -0.45 4.51 8.74
CA LYS A 41 -1.30 3.93 7.69
C LYS A 41 -0.98 2.45 7.45
N LEU A 42 0.30 2.10 7.34
CA LEU A 42 0.77 0.72 7.13
C LEU A 42 0.43 -0.19 8.32
N LEU A 43 0.55 0.33 9.55
CA LEU A 43 0.16 -0.36 10.79
C LEU A 43 -1.34 -0.63 10.82
N ARG A 44 -2.16 0.38 10.51
CA ARG A 44 -3.62 0.23 10.46
C ARG A 44 -4.08 -0.75 9.38
N ALA A 45 -3.35 -0.82 8.26
CA ALA A 45 -3.60 -1.80 7.20
C ALA A 45 -3.10 -3.21 7.55
N GLY A 46 -2.45 -3.40 8.70
CA GLY A 46 -1.94 -4.71 9.13
C GLY A 46 -0.78 -5.24 8.28
N LEU A 47 -0.02 -4.35 7.62
CA LEU A 47 1.16 -4.72 6.83
C LEU A 47 2.43 -4.83 7.69
N ILE A 48 2.46 -4.06 8.78
CA ILE A 48 3.53 -4.03 9.77
C ILE A 48 2.94 -4.05 11.17
N LYS A 49 3.74 -4.42 12.16
CA LYS A 49 3.40 -4.38 13.58
C LYS A 49 4.49 -3.67 14.36
N LEU A 50 4.10 -2.87 15.36
CA LEU A 50 5.02 -2.19 16.25
C LEU A 50 5.40 -3.13 17.40
N SER A 51 6.69 -3.17 17.75
CA SER A 51 7.18 -3.92 18.91
C SER A 51 6.76 -3.25 20.22
N ASP A 52 6.47 -4.02 21.27
CA ASP A 52 5.92 -3.53 22.56
C ASP A 52 6.76 -2.45 23.27
N ARG A 53 8.05 -2.32 22.92
CA ARG A 53 8.98 -1.32 23.47
C ARG A 53 9.53 -0.35 22.42
N GLY A 54 8.97 -0.37 21.22
CA GLY A 54 9.49 0.35 20.07
C GLY A 54 9.01 1.80 20.01
N GLU A 55 9.90 2.71 19.62
CA GLU A 55 9.52 4.08 19.28
C GLU A 55 8.79 4.09 17.93
N SER A 56 7.61 4.70 17.88
CA SER A 56 6.75 4.74 16.67
C SER A 56 7.40 5.44 15.47
N ARG A 57 8.40 6.28 15.71
CA ARG A 57 9.12 7.03 14.66
C ARG A 57 10.34 6.30 14.11
N ASN A 58 10.73 5.18 14.71
CA ASN A 58 11.87 4.40 14.28
C ASN A 58 11.40 3.18 13.49
N ILE A 59 11.80 3.08 12.23
CA ILE A 59 11.44 1.97 11.32
C ILE A 59 11.88 0.61 11.90
N ARG A 60 13.00 0.58 12.63
CA ARG A 60 13.53 -0.65 13.27
C ARG A 60 12.66 -1.15 14.42
N SER A 61 11.74 -0.34 14.93
CA SER A 61 10.75 -0.75 15.92
C SER A 61 9.64 -1.62 15.31
N TYR A 62 9.51 -1.62 13.99
CA TYR A 62 8.47 -2.35 13.28
C TYR A 62 8.99 -3.67 12.74
N SER A 63 8.08 -4.64 12.66
CA SER A 63 8.33 -5.92 12.01
C SER A 63 7.19 -6.26 11.04
N PRO A 64 7.42 -7.18 10.09
CA PRO A 64 6.37 -7.69 9.22
C PRO A 64 5.19 -8.26 10.03
N ALA A 65 3.96 -7.89 9.64
CA ALA A 65 2.76 -8.52 10.17
C ALA A 65 2.32 -9.74 9.35
N ARG A 66 2.79 -9.86 8.10
CA ARG A 66 2.50 -10.92 7.13
C ARG A 66 3.80 -11.32 6.43
N GLU A 67 3.79 -12.40 5.65
CA GLU A 67 4.92 -12.74 4.77
C GLU A 67 4.99 -11.79 3.57
N SER A 68 6.18 -11.58 2.98
CA SER A 68 6.32 -10.72 1.79
C SER A 68 5.62 -11.29 0.55
N SER A 69 5.42 -12.60 0.50
CA SER A 69 4.60 -13.34 -0.48
C SER A 69 3.10 -13.02 -0.38
N ASP A 70 2.65 -12.61 0.81
CA ASP A 70 1.26 -12.30 1.11
C ASP A 70 0.92 -10.82 0.91
N VAL A 71 1.91 -9.93 0.92
CA VAL A 71 1.71 -8.50 0.69
C VAL A 71 1.79 -8.19 -0.79
N SER A 72 0.76 -7.54 -1.32
CA SER A 72 0.66 -7.15 -2.73
C SER A 72 0.77 -5.63 -2.94
N LEU A 73 1.03 -5.21 -4.17
CA LEU A 73 0.97 -3.80 -4.56
C LEU A 73 -0.42 -3.20 -4.29
N LEU A 74 -1.49 -3.99 -4.45
CA LEU A 74 -2.85 -3.56 -4.12
C LEU A 74 -2.98 -3.18 -2.63
N ASP A 75 -2.45 -4.02 -1.73
CA ASP A 75 -2.50 -3.76 -0.29
C ASP A 75 -1.78 -2.44 0.07
N ILE A 76 -0.65 -2.17 -0.59
CA ILE A 76 0.14 -0.95 -0.38
C ILE A 76 -0.62 0.30 -0.86
N LEU A 77 -1.26 0.22 -2.04
CA LEU A 77 -2.07 1.30 -2.60
C LEU A 77 -3.30 1.61 -1.71
N GLU A 78 -3.97 0.57 -1.22
CA GLU A 78 -5.10 0.71 -0.31
C GLU A 78 -4.67 1.31 1.05
N ALA A 79 -3.51 0.88 1.58
CA ALA A 79 -2.96 1.40 2.83
C ALA A 79 -2.57 2.88 2.73
N THR A 80 -1.91 3.30 1.65
CA THR A 80 -1.51 4.71 1.45
C THR A 80 -2.70 5.61 1.17
N GLY A 81 -3.84 5.03 0.79
CA GLY A 81 -5.02 5.76 0.32
C GLY A 81 -4.80 6.38 -1.05
N GLU A 82 -3.80 5.92 -1.80
CA GLU A 82 -3.48 6.43 -3.12
C GLU A 82 -4.28 5.69 -4.18
N HIS A 83 -5.03 6.47 -4.96
CA HIS A 83 -6.03 5.93 -5.84
C HIS A 83 -5.40 5.54 -7.18
N LEU A 84 -5.43 4.25 -7.50
CA LEU A 84 -6.14 3.89 -8.73
C LEU A 84 -7.62 4.03 -8.33
N ASN A 85 -8.40 4.86 -9.03
CA ASN A 85 -9.84 4.99 -8.79
C ASN A 85 -10.57 3.75 -9.35
N CYS A 86 -10.11 2.61 -8.87
CA CYS A 86 -10.41 1.23 -9.15
C CYS A 86 -10.49 0.47 -7.79
N ASN A 87 -10.82 1.18 -6.72
CA ASN A 87 -10.96 0.59 -5.39
C ASN A 87 -12.39 0.71 -4.86
N HIS A 88 -13.25 1.41 -5.58
CA HIS A 88 -14.66 1.54 -5.25
C HIS A 88 -15.48 0.78 -6.31
N PRO A 89 -16.34 -0.16 -5.90
CA PRO A 89 -17.35 -0.70 -6.80
C PRO A 89 -18.17 0.46 -7.37
N THR A 90 -18.50 0.37 -8.65
CA THR A 90 -19.40 1.34 -9.28
C THR A 90 -20.75 1.29 -8.54
N THR A 91 -21.27 2.43 -8.09
CA THR A 91 -22.51 2.47 -7.30
C THR A 91 -23.71 2.05 -8.14
N GLU A 92 -24.77 1.52 -7.51
CA GLU A 92 -26.01 1.15 -8.20
C GLU A 92 -26.63 2.35 -8.94
N GLU A 93 -26.59 3.55 -8.36
CA GLU A 93 -27.07 4.79 -8.99
C GLU A 93 -26.30 5.12 -10.28
N PHE A 94 -24.98 4.93 -10.28
CA PHE A 94 -24.16 5.14 -11.47
C PHE A 94 -24.42 4.05 -12.52
N HIS A 95 -24.66 2.81 -12.09
CA HIS A 95 -25.11 1.73 -12.95
C HIS A 95 -26.47 1.99 -13.59
N MET A 96 -27.45 2.50 -12.84
CA MET A 96 -28.76 2.85 -13.40
C MET A 96 -28.67 3.99 -14.41
N ARG A 97 -27.78 4.96 -14.18
CA ARG A 97 -27.62 6.14 -15.04
C ARG A 97 -26.80 5.87 -16.31
N TYR A 98 -25.80 4.98 -16.24
CA TYR A 98 -24.83 4.76 -17.32
C TYR A 98 -24.66 3.29 -17.75
N GLY A 99 -25.46 2.37 -17.22
CA GLY A 99 -25.66 0.98 -17.63
C GLY A 99 -24.42 0.27 -18.19
N LYS A 100 -24.28 0.30 -19.52
CA LYS A 100 -23.19 -0.36 -20.26
C LYS A 100 -21.80 0.22 -19.95
N ALA A 101 -21.68 1.54 -19.75
CA ALA A 101 -20.40 2.16 -19.44
C ALA A 101 -19.96 1.82 -18.01
N ALA A 102 -20.89 1.86 -17.05
CA ALA A 102 -20.67 1.45 -15.68
C ALA A 102 -20.22 -0.01 -15.58
N GLN A 103 -20.88 -0.92 -16.32
CA GLN A 103 -20.47 -2.34 -16.39
C GLN A 103 -19.05 -2.52 -16.92
N LYS A 104 -18.68 -1.85 -18.02
CA LYS A 104 -17.33 -1.92 -18.58
C LYS A 104 -16.28 -1.40 -17.59
N LEU A 105 -16.57 -0.30 -16.89
CA LEU A 105 -15.70 0.24 -15.86
C LEU A 105 -15.56 -0.72 -14.68
N GLY A 106 -16.63 -1.41 -14.28
CA GLY A 106 -16.59 -2.46 -13.26
C GLY A 106 -15.68 -3.63 -13.65
N ILE A 107 -15.68 -4.04 -14.92
CA ILE A 107 -14.78 -5.09 -15.43
C ILE A 107 -13.32 -4.62 -15.42
N VAL A 108 -13.05 -3.41 -15.93
CA VAL A 108 -11.69 -2.82 -15.91
C VAL A 108 -11.17 -2.72 -14.48
N ASN A 109 -12.04 -2.27 -13.58
CA ASN A 109 -11.77 -2.18 -12.16
C ASN A 109 -11.36 -3.54 -11.56
N TYR A 110 -12.20 -4.56 -11.77
CA TYR A 110 -11.96 -5.91 -11.30
C TYR A 110 -10.61 -6.46 -11.81
N ILE A 111 -10.39 -6.42 -13.13
CA ILE A 111 -9.16 -6.92 -13.75
C ILE A 111 -7.93 -6.20 -13.19
N THR A 112 -8.00 -4.87 -13.05
CA THR A 112 -6.90 -4.07 -12.49
C THR A 112 -6.56 -4.51 -11.08
N ARG A 113 -7.56 -4.72 -10.21
CA ARG A 113 -7.36 -5.18 -8.83
C ARG A 113 -6.71 -6.56 -8.78
N GLU A 114 -7.17 -7.49 -9.61
CA GLU A 114 -6.59 -8.83 -9.69
C GLU A 114 -5.11 -8.77 -10.08
N TYR A 115 -4.74 -7.99 -11.11
CA TYR A 115 -3.33 -7.83 -11.49
C TYR A 115 -2.48 -7.17 -10.39
N LEU A 116 -2.99 -6.14 -9.71
CA LEU A 116 -2.26 -5.48 -8.62
C LEU A 116 -2.08 -6.39 -7.39
N LYS A 117 -3.01 -7.32 -7.18
CA LYS A 117 -2.94 -8.32 -6.11
C LYS A 117 -1.88 -9.39 -6.37
N GLU A 118 -1.61 -9.69 -7.64
CA GLU A 118 -0.59 -10.65 -8.05
C GLU A 118 0.84 -10.12 -7.89
N ILE A 119 1.07 -8.82 -8.05
CA ILE A 119 2.40 -8.20 -7.86
C ILE A 119 2.74 -8.20 -6.37
N LYS A 120 3.68 -9.04 -5.93
CA LYS A 120 4.03 -9.23 -4.51
C LYS A 120 5.16 -8.32 -4.06
N LEU A 121 5.22 -8.05 -2.76
CA LEU A 121 6.23 -7.19 -2.15
C LEU A 121 7.66 -7.69 -2.43
N PHE A 122 7.89 -9.00 -2.50
CA PHE A 122 9.22 -9.54 -2.81
C PHE A 122 9.68 -9.28 -4.26
N GLU A 123 8.75 -8.91 -5.15
CA GLU A 123 9.02 -8.56 -6.55
C GLU A 123 9.22 -7.04 -6.74
N LEU A 124 8.97 -6.24 -5.69
CA LEU A 124 9.01 -4.77 -5.68
C LEU A 124 10.33 -4.23 -5.11
#